data_AF-A0A944SB79-F1
#
_entry.id   AF-A0A944SB79-F1
#
_cell.length_a   1.000
_cell.length_b   1.000
_cell.length_c   1.000
_cell.angle_alpha   90.00
_cell.angle_beta   90.00
_cell.angle_gamma   90.00
#
_symmetry.space_group_name_H-M   'P 1'
#
loop_
_entity.id
_entity.type
_entity.pdbx_description
1 polymer ?
#
loop_
_entity_poly.entity_id
_entity_poly.type
_entity_poly.pdbx_seq_one_letter_code
_entity_poly.pdbx_strand_id
1 'polypeptide(L)'
;GFGLATDTPVVGDWDGDGTDNVGVARKGSTYMEWYLDYNGNGQWDGSSTELVFVPGFGLATDTPVVGDWDGDGTDNVGVARKGSTYMEWYLDYNGNGQWDGSSTELVFVPGFGLATDTPVVGDWDGDGADNVGVARKGSTYMEWYLDYNGNGQWDGSSTELVFVPGFGLATDTPVVGDWDGDGADNVGVARKGSAYMEWYLDYNGDGSMQ
;
A
#
# COMPACT_ATOMS: atom_id res chain seq x y z
N GLY A 1 -2.90 20.30 10.95
CA GLY A 1 -2.43 19.00 11.45
C GLY A 1 -3.58 18.05 11.28
N PHE A 2 -3.38 16.99 10.51
CA PHE A 2 -4.42 16.09 10.04
C PHE A 2 -4.42 14.80 10.87
N GLY A 3 -5.59 14.37 11.37
CA GLY A 3 -5.73 13.15 12.15
C GLY A 3 -5.23 13.21 13.61
N LEU A 4 -5.35 12.06 14.28
CA LEU A 4 -4.91 11.83 15.66
C LEU A 4 -3.56 11.10 15.67
N ALA A 5 -2.79 11.24 16.74
CA ALA A 5 -1.49 10.57 16.90
C ALA A 5 -1.56 9.03 16.94
N THR A 6 -2.76 8.47 17.07
CA THR A 6 -3.03 7.03 17.06
C THR A 6 -3.43 6.49 15.70
N ASP A 7 -3.69 7.37 14.74
CA ASP A 7 -4.12 6.96 13.41
C ASP A 7 -2.91 6.49 12.60
N THR A 8 -3.17 5.60 11.63
CA THR A 8 -2.17 5.20 10.64
C THR A 8 -2.19 6.23 9.52
N PRO A 9 -1.07 6.93 9.24
CA PRO A 9 -1.00 7.84 8.11
C PRO A 9 -1.06 7.06 6.80
N VAL A 10 -1.75 7.61 5.81
CA VAL A 10 -1.78 7.16 4.42
C VAL A 10 -1.61 8.36 3.50
N VAL A 11 -1.23 8.13 2.26
CA VAL A 11 -1.03 9.17 1.24
C VAL A 11 -1.53 8.60 -0.08
N GLY A 12 -2.10 9.45 -0.93
CA GLY A 12 -2.54 9.11 -2.27
C GLY A 12 -3.19 10.29 -2.98
N ASP A 13 -3.29 10.22 -4.30
CA ASP A 13 -3.99 11.16 -5.17
C ASP A 13 -5.51 10.90 -5.11
N TRP A 14 -6.15 11.44 -4.07
CA TRP A 14 -7.58 11.19 -3.83
C TRP A 14 -8.48 11.84 -4.88
N ASP A 15 -8.08 12.96 -5.50
CA ASP A 15 -8.91 13.75 -6.41
C ASP A 15 -8.49 13.67 -7.88
N GLY A 16 -7.45 12.90 -8.18
CA GLY A 16 -6.96 12.62 -9.53
C GLY A 16 -6.27 13.82 -10.17
N ASP A 17 -5.67 14.71 -9.36
CA ASP A 17 -5.01 15.93 -9.85
C ASP A 17 -3.52 15.73 -10.20
N GLY A 18 -3.00 14.53 -9.96
CA GLY A 18 -1.61 14.12 -10.10
C GLY A 18 -0.74 14.43 -8.88
N THR A 19 -1.35 14.77 -7.73
CA THR A 19 -0.63 15.13 -6.51
C THR A 19 -1.17 14.37 -5.29
N ASP A 20 -0.31 13.57 -4.67
CA ASP A 20 -0.69 12.90 -3.44
C ASP A 20 -1.05 13.90 -2.32
N ASN A 21 -2.12 13.58 -1.60
CA ASN A 21 -2.57 14.30 -0.44
C ASN A 21 -2.57 13.40 0.80
N VAL A 22 -2.56 14.02 1.98
CA VAL A 22 -2.50 13.27 3.24
C VAL A 22 -3.84 12.62 3.57
N GLY A 23 -3.80 11.48 4.24
CA GLY A 23 -4.97 10.84 4.81
C GLY A 23 -4.62 10.09 6.08
N VAL A 24 -5.64 9.60 6.79
CA VAL A 24 -5.46 8.70 7.91
C VAL A 24 -6.48 7.57 7.92
N ALA A 25 -6.00 6.37 8.22
CA ALA A 25 -6.81 5.22 8.56
C ALA A 25 -6.85 5.07 10.10
N ARG A 26 -8.06 5.13 10.66
CA ARG A 26 -8.31 5.06 12.09
C ARG A 26 -8.99 3.74 12.44
N LYS A 27 -8.50 3.10 13.50
CA LYS A 27 -9.13 1.91 14.06
C LYS A 27 -10.41 2.28 14.78
N GLY A 28 -11.55 1.99 14.15
CA GLY A 28 -12.87 2.07 14.78
C GLY A 28 -13.11 0.91 15.75
N SER A 29 -14.35 0.80 16.26
CA SER A 29 -14.72 -0.27 17.18
C SER A 29 -14.84 -1.65 16.52
N THR A 30 -15.26 -1.68 15.26
CA THR A 30 -15.44 -2.89 14.45
C THR A 30 -14.72 -2.76 13.11
N TYR A 31 -14.93 -1.63 12.43
CA TYR A 31 -14.41 -1.36 11.09
C TYR A 31 -13.29 -0.32 11.13
N MET A 32 -12.50 -0.30 10.07
CA MET A 32 -11.60 0.82 9.80
C MET A 32 -12.44 2.07 9.45
N GLU A 33 -11.95 3.24 9.83
CA GLU A 33 -12.49 4.54 9.42
C GLU A 33 -11.43 5.28 8.62
N TRP A 34 -11.79 5.86 7.47
CA TRP A 34 -10.87 6.57 6.59
C TRP A 34 -11.20 8.06 6.58
N TYR A 35 -10.17 8.89 6.65
CA TYR A 35 -10.29 10.35 6.57
C TYR A 35 -9.24 10.83 5.57
N LEU A 36 -9.67 11.38 4.44
CA LEU A 36 -8.83 11.67 3.28
C LEU A 36 -8.93 13.15 2.95
N ASP A 37 -7.79 13.81 2.76
CA ASP A 37 -7.70 15.25 2.47
C ASP A 37 -7.94 15.54 0.98
N TYR A 38 -9.15 15.30 0.47
CA TYR A 38 -9.52 15.52 -0.93
C TYR A 38 -9.35 16.97 -1.42
N ASN A 39 -9.17 17.94 -0.53
CA ASN A 39 -8.99 19.34 -0.93
C ASN A 39 -7.51 19.77 -0.90
N GLY A 40 -6.60 18.86 -0.52
CA GLY A 40 -5.15 19.04 -0.52
C GLY A 40 -4.63 20.16 0.39
N ASN A 41 -5.40 20.63 1.37
CA ASN A 41 -5.02 21.81 2.15
C ASN A 41 -4.11 21.49 3.36
N GLY A 42 -3.90 20.21 3.68
CA GLY A 42 -3.07 19.71 4.78
C GLY A 42 -3.64 19.99 6.18
N GLN A 43 -4.91 20.39 6.26
CA GLN A 43 -5.62 20.73 7.48
C GLN A 43 -6.83 19.83 7.70
N TRP A 44 -7.20 19.69 8.96
CA TRP A 44 -8.42 19.00 9.34
C TRP A 44 -9.55 20.02 9.37
N ASP A 45 -10.45 19.98 8.40
CA ASP A 45 -11.65 20.85 8.31
C ASP A 45 -12.91 20.20 8.93
N GLY A 46 -12.78 18.96 9.42
CA GLY A 46 -13.81 18.23 10.16
C GLY A 46 -14.28 16.95 9.47
N SER A 47 -14.80 16.04 10.28
CA SER A 47 -15.34 14.75 9.82
C SER A 47 -16.60 14.85 8.94
N SER A 48 -17.03 16.03 8.52
CA SER A 48 -18.10 16.22 7.53
C SER A 48 -17.56 16.58 6.15
N THR A 49 -16.28 16.94 6.07
CA THR A 49 -15.61 17.47 4.89
C THR A 49 -14.49 16.52 4.42
N GLU A 50 -13.70 15.94 5.34
CA GLU A 50 -12.63 14.97 5.00
C GLU A 50 -13.00 13.50 5.25
N LEU A 51 -14.21 13.23 5.73
CA LEU A 51 -14.65 11.87 6.00
C LEU A 51 -15.33 11.29 4.77
N VAL A 52 -14.66 10.38 4.09
CA VAL A 52 -15.35 9.29 3.43
C VAL A 52 -15.71 8.30 4.52
N PHE A 53 -16.93 8.35 5.03
CA PHE A 53 -17.38 7.31 5.94
C PHE A 53 -17.51 6.07 5.09
N VAL A 54 -16.56 5.16 5.27
CA VAL A 54 -16.57 3.86 4.63
C VAL A 54 -17.14 2.84 5.63
N PRO A 55 -18.47 2.70 5.77
CA PRO A 55 -19.01 1.62 6.58
C PRO A 55 -18.67 0.29 5.92
N GLY A 56 -17.65 -0.38 6.43
CA GLY A 56 -17.40 -1.80 6.17
C GLY A 56 -16.21 -2.12 5.28
N PHE A 57 -15.50 -1.14 4.73
CA PHE A 57 -14.27 -1.42 3.97
C PHE A 57 -13.09 -1.59 4.93
N GLY A 58 -12.94 -2.83 5.38
CA GLY A 58 -11.92 -3.24 6.32
C GLY A 58 -12.37 -3.31 7.78
N LEU A 59 -11.84 -4.30 8.48
CA LEU A 59 -11.96 -4.45 9.92
C LEU A 59 -10.92 -3.58 10.61
N ALA A 60 -11.19 -3.18 11.85
CA ALA A 60 -10.24 -2.39 12.65
C ALA A 60 -8.88 -3.09 12.90
N THR A 61 -8.81 -4.40 12.63
CA THR A 61 -7.61 -5.22 12.75
C THR A 61 -6.80 -5.33 11.46
N ASP A 62 -7.36 -4.89 10.33
CA ASP A 62 -6.70 -4.99 9.04
C ASP A 62 -5.61 -3.93 8.90
N THR A 63 -4.72 -4.13 7.93
CA THR A 63 -3.68 -3.16 7.57
C THR A 63 -4.20 -2.32 6.41
N PRO A 64 -4.24 -0.98 6.54
CA PRO A 64 -4.64 -0.11 5.44
C PRO A 64 -3.61 -0.17 4.31
N VAL A 65 -4.09 -0.18 3.07
CA VAL A 65 -3.31 0.03 1.85
C VAL A 65 -4.06 1.01 0.95
N VAL A 66 -3.36 1.65 0.04
CA VAL A 66 -3.87 2.66 -0.89
C VAL A 66 -3.21 2.42 -2.23
N GLY A 67 -3.97 2.62 -3.30
CA GLY A 67 -3.47 2.58 -4.67
C GLY A 67 -4.54 2.80 -5.72
N ASP A 68 -4.11 3.10 -6.95
CA ASP A 68 -4.94 3.21 -8.14
C ASP A 68 -5.23 1.82 -8.71
N TRP A 69 -6.25 1.15 -8.17
CA TRP A 69 -6.53 -0.25 -8.50
C TRP A 69 -7.00 -0.47 -9.94
N ASP A 70 -7.60 0.53 -10.59
CA ASP A 70 -8.20 0.41 -11.91
C ASP A 70 -7.51 1.23 -13.01
N GLY A 71 -6.47 1.99 -12.65
CA GLY A 71 -5.60 2.74 -13.54
C GLY A 71 -6.26 4.03 -14.05
N ASP A 72 -7.17 4.62 -13.26
CA ASP A 72 -7.90 5.83 -13.66
C ASP A 72 -7.20 7.14 -13.28
N GLY A 73 -6.08 7.04 -12.55
CA GLY A 73 -5.28 8.13 -12.01
C GLY A 73 -5.69 8.56 -10.60
N THR A 74 -6.62 7.85 -9.94
CA THR A 74 -7.11 8.17 -8.60
C THR A 74 -6.78 7.05 -7.63
N ASP A 75 -6.19 7.41 -6.50
CA ASP A 75 -5.91 6.47 -5.42
C ASP A 75 -7.15 6.13 -4.61
N ASN A 76 -7.35 4.83 -4.40
CA ASN A 76 -8.49 4.29 -3.71
C ASN A 76 -8.08 3.50 -2.47
N VAL A 77 -8.98 3.36 -1.50
CA VAL A 77 -8.68 2.68 -0.24
C VAL A 77 -8.65 1.16 -0.41
N GLY A 78 -7.86 0.50 0.41
CA GLY A 78 -7.75 -0.96 0.43
C GLY A 78 -7.37 -1.47 1.81
N VAL A 79 -7.54 -2.77 2.03
CA VAL A 79 -7.00 -3.44 3.22
C VAL A 79 -6.35 -4.77 2.92
N ALA A 80 -5.23 -5.00 3.60
CA ALA A 80 -4.57 -6.30 3.72
C ALA A 80 -4.90 -6.91 5.08
N ARG A 81 -5.52 -8.09 5.06
CA ARG A 81 -5.94 -8.85 6.23
C ARG A 81 -5.06 -10.07 6.40
N LYS A 82 -4.62 -10.29 7.64
CA LYS A 82 -3.87 -11.50 8.00
C LYS A 82 -4.82 -12.70 8.04
N GLY A 83 -4.78 -13.51 6.99
CA GLY A 83 -5.43 -14.81 6.96
C GLY A 83 -4.71 -15.85 7.83
N SER A 84 -5.14 -17.11 7.74
CA SER A 84 -4.53 -18.19 8.54
C SER A 84 -3.12 -18.58 8.09
N THR A 85 -2.86 -18.50 6.78
CA THR A 85 -1.57 -18.84 6.16
C THR A 85 -1.14 -17.71 5.22
N TYR A 86 -2.05 -17.25 4.37
CA TYR A 86 -1.80 -16.24 3.35
C TYR A 86 -2.42 -14.90 3.75
N MET A 87 -1.93 -13.82 3.16
CA MET A 87 -2.60 -12.53 3.22
C MET A 87 -3.93 -12.63 2.46
N GLU A 88 -4.90 -11.83 2.86
CA GLU A 88 -6.18 -11.63 2.17
C GLU A 88 -6.26 -10.15 1.79
N TRP A 89 -6.65 -9.84 0.56
CA TRP A 89 -6.73 -8.47 0.08
C TRP A 89 -8.16 -8.12 -0.28
N TYR A 90 -8.56 -6.91 0.07
CA TYR A 90 -9.86 -6.32 -0.25
C TYR A 90 -9.55 -4.90 -0.71
N LEU A 91 -9.79 -4.58 -1.98
CA LEU A 91 -9.39 -3.30 -2.60
C LEU A 91 -10.61 -2.63 -3.23
N ASP A 92 -10.82 -1.35 -2.94
CA ASP A 92 -12.00 -0.56 -3.32
C ASP A 92 -11.91 -0.20 -4.81
N TYR A 93 -12.20 -1.18 -5.65
CA TYR A 93 -11.87 -1.14 -7.07
C TYR A 93 -12.68 -0.10 -7.83
N ASN A 94 -13.87 0.23 -7.34
CA ASN A 94 -14.72 1.24 -7.98
C ASN A 94 -14.53 2.65 -7.40
N GLY A 95 -13.65 2.79 -6.40
CA GLY A 95 -13.29 4.05 -5.76
C GLY A 95 -14.42 4.79 -5.06
N ASN A 96 -15.52 4.11 -4.71
CA ASN A 96 -16.69 4.78 -4.15
C ASN A 96 -16.67 4.90 -2.62
N GLY A 97 -15.65 4.33 -1.96
CA GLY A 97 -15.50 4.37 -0.52
C GLY A 97 -16.53 3.52 0.21
N GLN A 98 -17.04 2.44 -0.40
CA GLN A 98 -18.03 1.55 0.19
C GLN A 98 -17.73 0.09 -0.14
N TRP A 99 -18.09 -0.81 0.77
CA TRP A 99 -18.02 -2.23 0.48
C TRP A 99 -19.26 -2.67 -0.32
N ASP A 100 -19.12 -2.85 -1.64
CA ASP A 100 -20.19 -3.32 -2.51
C ASP A 100 -20.20 -4.84 -2.72
N GLY A 101 -19.25 -5.54 -2.10
CA GLY A 101 -19.12 -6.98 -2.18
C GLY A 101 -18.16 -7.45 -3.27
N SER A 102 -17.80 -8.73 -3.21
CA SER A 102 -16.73 -9.32 -4.03
C SER A 102 -17.04 -9.47 -5.53
N SER A 103 -18.20 -8.99 -5.99
CA SER A 103 -18.52 -8.89 -7.43
C SER A 103 -18.12 -7.55 -8.03
N THR A 104 -17.87 -6.57 -7.17
CA THR A 104 -17.52 -5.19 -7.53
C THR A 104 -16.09 -4.90 -7.09
N GLU A 105 -15.73 -5.31 -5.86
CA GLU A 105 -14.39 -5.12 -5.31
C GLU A 105 -13.40 -6.19 -5.77
N LEU A 106 -12.11 -5.83 -5.81
CA LEU A 106 -11.04 -6.81 -5.94
C LEU A 106 -10.84 -7.51 -4.60
N VAL A 107 -10.99 -8.84 -4.63
CA VAL A 107 -10.88 -9.70 -3.45
C VAL A 107 -9.98 -10.88 -3.75
N PHE A 108 -8.85 -10.96 -3.06
CA PHE A 108 -7.89 -12.04 -3.20
C PHE A 108 -7.85 -12.89 -1.92
N VAL A 109 -8.52 -14.06 -1.96
CA VAL A 109 -8.64 -14.99 -0.83
C VAL A 109 -8.59 -16.46 -1.31
N PRO A 110 -7.52 -17.22 -1.01
CA PRO A 110 -6.26 -16.77 -0.44
C PRO A 110 -5.58 -15.77 -1.39
N GLY A 111 -4.94 -14.74 -0.83
CA GLY A 111 -4.30 -13.70 -1.61
C GLY A 111 -2.79 -13.85 -1.70
N PHE A 112 -2.19 -12.92 -2.43
CA PHE A 112 -0.75 -12.81 -2.61
C PHE A 112 -0.02 -12.61 -1.27
N GLY A 113 1.04 -13.39 -1.03
CA GLY A 113 1.90 -13.27 0.16
C GLY A 113 1.43 -14.07 1.40
N LEU A 114 2.32 -14.17 2.39
CA LEU A 114 2.04 -14.85 3.67
C LEU A 114 1.43 -13.87 4.66
N ALA A 115 0.63 -14.38 5.60
CA ALA A 115 0.01 -13.57 6.65
C ALA A 115 1.04 -12.87 7.59
N THR A 116 2.30 -13.29 7.55
CA THR A 116 3.41 -12.71 8.31
C THR A 116 4.13 -11.57 7.59
N ASP A 117 3.87 -11.40 6.30
CA ASP A 117 4.57 -10.41 5.49
C ASP A 117 4.02 -9.00 5.74
N THR A 118 4.76 -8.00 5.28
CA THR A 118 4.32 -6.60 5.29
C THR A 118 3.70 -6.30 3.93
N PRO A 119 2.44 -5.87 3.85
CA PRO A 119 1.83 -5.50 2.57
C PRO A 119 2.52 -4.27 2.00
N VAL A 120 2.71 -4.26 0.68
CA VAL A 120 3.12 -3.11 -0.11
C VAL A 120 2.28 -3.07 -1.38
N VAL A 121 2.19 -1.91 -2.02
CA VAL A 121 1.38 -1.65 -3.20
C VAL A 121 2.16 -0.71 -4.10
N GLY A 122 2.02 -0.88 -5.40
CA GLY A 122 2.55 0.02 -6.42
C GLY A 122 2.34 -0.49 -7.84
N ASP A 123 2.55 0.37 -8.82
CA ASP A 123 2.53 0.08 -10.25
C ASP A 123 3.85 -0.59 -10.64
N TRP A 124 3.93 -1.90 -10.49
CA TRP A 124 5.20 -2.61 -10.66
C TRP A 124 5.65 -2.69 -12.11
N ASP A 125 4.72 -2.73 -13.07
CA ASP A 125 4.99 -2.97 -14.48
C ASP A 125 4.81 -1.75 -15.40
N GLY A 126 4.39 -0.62 -14.82
CA GLY A 126 4.26 0.68 -15.47
C GLY A 126 3.01 0.78 -16.35
N ASP A 127 1.96 0.01 -16.05
CA ASP A 127 0.71 0.02 -16.82
C ASP A 127 -0.30 1.08 -16.35
N GLY A 128 0.01 1.75 -15.25
CA GLY A 128 -0.78 2.79 -14.60
C GLY A 128 -1.69 2.28 -13.49
N ALA A 129 -1.81 0.97 -13.27
CA ALA A 129 -2.61 0.39 -12.20
C ALA A 129 -1.73 -0.21 -11.10
N ASP A 130 -2.04 0.13 -9.86
CA ASP A 130 -1.36 -0.41 -8.71
C ASP A 130 -1.71 -1.88 -8.47
N ASN A 131 -0.70 -2.67 -8.14
CA ASN A 131 -0.85 -4.07 -7.82
C ASN A 131 -0.34 -4.41 -6.43
N VAL A 132 -0.82 -5.52 -5.88
CA VAL A 132 -0.43 -5.96 -4.54
C VAL A 132 1.01 -6.49 -4.51
N GLY A 133 1.67 -6.34 -3.38
CA GLY A 133 3.00 -6.90 -3.16
C GLY A 133 3.24 -7.15 -1.67
N VAL A 134 4.33 -7.83 -1.36
CA VAL A 134 4.75 -8.03 0.02
C VAL A 134 6.25 -7.89 0.22
N ALA A 135 6.61 -7.22 1.31
CA ALA A 135 7.96 -7.20 1.87
C ALA A 135 8.05 -8.21 3.02
N ARG A 136 8.95 -9.18 2.88
CA ARG A 136 9.18 -10.28 3.82
C ARG A 136 10.53 -10.11 4.51
N LYS A 137 10.51 -10.27 5.83
CA LYS A 137 11.74 -10.26 6.63
C LYS A 137 12.52 -11.55 6.38
N GLY A 138 13.55 -11.47 5.55
CA GLY A 138 14.52 -12.53 5.37
C GLY A 138 15.44 -12.69 6.58
N SER A 139 16.41 -13.60 6.47
CA SER A 139 17.35 -13.88 7.57
C SER A 139 18.32 -12.72 7.85
N THR A 140 18.65 -11.92 6.84
CA THR A 140 19.58 -10.78 6.92
C THR A 140 19.00 -9.55 6.23
N TYR A 141 18.47 -9.75 5.03
CA TYR A 141 17.95 -8.67 4.18
C TYR A 141 16.43 -8.75 4.05
N MET A 142 15.82 -7.66 3.59
CA MET A 142 14.43 -7.68 3.14
C MET A 142 14.33 -8.50 1.85
N GLU A 143 13.23 -9.22 1.69
CA GLU A 143 12.87 -9.97 0.49
C GLU A 143 11.58 -9.34 -0.06
N TRP A 144 11.52 -9.08 -1.37
CA TRP A 144 10.36 -8.48 -2.01
C TRP A 144 9.71 -9.48 -2.95
N TYR A 145 8.39 -9.52 -2.92
CA TYR A 145 7.55 -10.32 -3.80
C TYR A 145 6.46 -9.41 -4.35
N LEU A 146 6.48 -9.16 -5.64
CA LEU A 146 5.62 -8.16 -6.29
C LEU A 146 4.74 -8.85 -7.34
N ASP A 147 3.43 -8.58 -7.30
CA ASP A 147 2.44 -9.17 -8.20
C ASP A 147 2.39 -8.42 -9.54
N TYR A 148 3.41 -8.61 -10.36
CA TYR A 148 3.59 -7.92 -11.65
C TYR A 148 2.49 -8.15 -12.68
N ASN A 149 1.61 -9.14 -12.48
CA ASN A 149 0.54 -9.44 -13.44
C ASN A 149 -0.85 -9.05 -12.91
N GLY A 150 -0.91 -8.45 -11.71
CA GLY A 150 -2.10 -7.95 -11.06
C GLY A 150 -3.18 -9.00 -10.76
N ASN A 151 -2.87 -10.30 -10.78
CA ASN A 151 -3.90 -11.33 -10.64
C ASN A 151 -4.24 -11.69 -9.17
N GLY A 152 -3.49 -11.14 -8.22
CA GLY A 152 -3.65 -11.30 -6.79
C GLY A 152 -3.22 -12.68 -6.26
N GLN A 153 -2.51 -13.48 -7.04
CA GLN A 153 -2.11 -14.85 -6.74
C GLN A 153 -0.60 -15.03 -6.89
N TRP A 154 -0.06 -16.01 -6.17
CA TRP A 154 1.33 -16.40 -6.33
C TRP A 154 1.47 -17.43 -7.47
N ASP A 155 2.06 -17.04 -8.60
CA ASP A 155 2.32 -17.91 -9.76
C ASP A 155 3.74 -18.51 -9.79
N GLY A 156 4.56 -18.19 -8.78
CA GLY A 156 5.94 -18.63 -8.66
C GLY A 156 6.93 -17.58 -9.17
N SER A 157 8.15 -17.67 -8.66
CA SER A 157 9.24 -16.69 -8.88
C SER A 157 9.69 -16.47 -10.33
N SER A 158 9.11 -17.16 -11.31
CA SER A 158 9.32 -16.89 -12.74
C SER A 158 8.37 -15.85 -13.32
N THR A 159 7.26 -15.59 -12.61
CA THR A 159 6.20 -14.66 -13.00
C THR A 159 6.23 -13.44 -12.09
N GLU A 160 6.40 -13.64 -10.79
CA GLU A 160 6.60 -12.54 -9.84
C GLU A 160 8.07 -12.12 -9.76
N LEU A 161 8.30 -10.82 -9.53
CA LEU A 161 9.63 -10.34 -9.19
C LEU A 161 9.95 -10.74 -7.76
N VAL A 162 10.99 -11.57 -7.61
CA VAL A 162 11.58 -11.92 -6.32
C VAL A 162 12.95 -11.27 -6.20
N PHE A 163 13.05 -10.23 -5.38
CA PHE A 163 14.31 -9.54 -5.21
C PHE A 163 15.15 -10.08 -4.04
N VAL A 164 16.34 -10.64 -4.33
CA VAL A 164 17.39 -11.02 -3.36
C VAL A 164 18.76 -11.00 -4.09
N PRO A 165 19.80 -10.19 -3.72
CA PRO A 165 20.31 -9.98 -2.35
C PRO A 165 20.91 -8.58 -1.99
N GLY A 166 20.77 -8.19 -0.71
CA GLY A 166 21.61 -7.15 -0.08
C GLY A 166 20.94 -5.79 0.14
N PHE A 167 19.75 -5.60 -0.42
CA PHE A 167 19.00 -4.35 -0.34
C PHE A 167 18.08 -4.31 0.88
N GLY A 168 18.42 -3.40 1.79
CA GLY A 168 17.74 -3.24 3.07
C GLY A 168 17.95 -4.40 4.04
N LEU A 169 18.10 -4.09 5.31
CA LEU A 169 18.14 -5.08 6.37
C LEU A 169 16.72 -5.55 6.68
N ALA A 170 16.57 -6.79 7.14
CA ALA A 170 15.27 -7.33 7.58
C ALA A 170 14.61 -6.53 8.73
N THR A 171 15.36 -5.62 9.37
CA THR A 171 14.89 -4.71 10.41
C THR A 171 14.40 -3.36 9.91
N ASP A 172 14.65 -3.05 8.63
CA ASP A 172 14.26 -1.77 8.06
C ASP A 172 12.76 -1.73 7.75
N THR A 173 12.23 -0.53 7.55
CA THR A 173 10.84 -0.31 7.16
C THR A 173 10.75 -0.27 5.63
N PRO A 174 9.92 -1.11 4.99
CA PRO A 174 9.73 -1.05 3.54
C PRO A 174 9.05 0.27 3.15
N VAL A 175 9.45 0.82 2.01
CA VAL A 175 8.82 1.97 1.35
C VAL A 175 8.76 1.70 -0.16
N VAL A 176 7.81 2.32 -0.86
CA VAL A 176 7.55 2.15 -2.29
C VAL A 176 7.25 3.53 -2.89
N GLY A 177 7.61 3.71 -4.16
CA GLY A 177 7.30 4.89 -4.96
C GLY A 177 8.09 4.91 -6.26
N ASP A 178 7.65 5.72 -7.22
CA ASP A 178 8.39 6.03 -8.44
C ASP A 178 9.50 7.04 -8.11
N TRP A 179 10.71 6.53 -7.84
CA TRP A 179 11.83 7.37 -7.45
C TRP A 179 12.61 7.89 -8.67
N ASP A 180 12.56 7.19 -9.81
CA ASP A 180 13.35 7.47 -11.02
C ASP A 180 12.58 8.19 -12.14
N GLY A 181 11.26 8.31 -11.99
CA GLY A 181 10.35 9.03 -12.87
C GLY A 181 9.99 8.28 -14.14
N ASP A 182 10.11 6.95 -14.17
CA ASP A 182 9.78 6.13 -15.34
C ASP A 182 8.31 5.70 -15.39
N GLY A 183 7.55 5.99 -14.34
CA GLY A 183 6.14 5.67 -14.20
C GLY A 183 5.86 4.32 -13.52
N ALA A 184 6.88 3.50 -13.24
CA ALA A 184 6.75 2.29 -12.45
C ALA A 184 7.30 2.51 -11.02
N ASP A 185 6.63 1.94 -10.04
CA ASP A 185 7.06 2.01 -8.66
C ASP A 185 8.27 1.11 -8.38
N ASN A 186 9.22 1.64 -7.61
CA ASN A 186 10.38 0.89 -7.15
C ASN A 186 10.38 0.70 -5.62
N VAL A 187 11.08 -0.33 -5.19
CA VAL A 187 11.18 -0.70 -3.78
C VAL A 187 12.26 0.11 -3.05
N GLY A 188 12.04 0.35 -1.77
CA GLY A 188 12.97 1.07 -0.91
C GLY A 188 12.89 0.61 0.54
N VAL A 189 13.86 1.01 1.34
CA VAL A 189 13.76 0.89 2.80
C VAL A 189 14.15 2.17 3.53
N ALA A 190 13.47 2.43 4.64
CA ALA A 190 13.79 3.46 5.61
C ALA A 190 14.36 2.83 6.88
N ARG A 191 15.54 3.28 7.30
CA ARG A 191 16.26 2.83 8.49
C ARG A 191 16.35 3.94 9.51
N LYS A 192 16.04 3.61 10.77
CA LYS A 192 16.23 4.55 11.88
C LYS A 192 17.71 4.66 12.23
N GLY A 193 18.35 5.73 11.79
CA GLY A 193 19.71 6.10 12.18
C GLY A 193 19.78 6.71 13.58
N SER A 194 21.00 7.10 13.99
CA SER A 194 21.24 7.65 15.34
C SER A 194 20.64 9.03 15.57
N ALA A 195 20.50 9.83 14.50
CA ALA A 195 19.96 11.19 14.54
C ALA A 195 18.83 11.43 13.53
N TYR A 196 18.83 10.71 12.40
CA TYR A 196 17.91 10.90 11.29
C TYR A 196 17.46 9.54 10.72
N MET A 197 16.40 9.54 9.91
CA MET A 197 16.09 8.40 9.04
C MET A 197 17.09 8.36 7.88
N GLU A 198 17.56 7.17 7.56
CA GLU A 198 18.38 6.86 6.38
C GLU A 198 17.48 6.14 5.36
N TRP A 199 17.54 6.55 4.10
CA TRP A 199 16.70 6.00 3.02
C TRP A 199 17.60 5.32 1.99
N TYR A 200 17.22 4.11 1.58
CA TYR A 200 17.90 3.31 0.57
C TYR A 200 16.85 2.94 -0.48
N LEU A 201 16.98 3.49 -1.69
CA LEU A 201 15.97 3.43 -2.75
C LEU A 201 16.56 2.72 -3.97
N ASP A 202 15.80 1.82 -4.58
CA ASP A 202 16.20 1.09 -5.79
C ASP A 202 15.92 1.94 -7.04
N TYR A 203 16.83 2.87 -7.32
CA TYR A 203 16.68 3.90 -8.36
C TYR A 203 16.77 3.40 -9.81
N ASN A 204 17.11 2.14 -10.03
CA ASN A 204 17.30 1.59 -11.38
C ASN A 204 16.63 0.24 -11.58
N GLY A 205 15.74 -0.14 -10.64
CA GLY A 205 15.01 -1.40 -10.66
C GLY A 205 15.90 -2.65 -10.68
N ASP A 206 17.18 -2.53 -10.31
CA ASP A 206 18.10 -3.66 -10.29
C ASP A 206 18.15 -4.36 -8.91
N GLY A 207 17.45 -3.75 -7.94
CA GLY A 207 17.34 -4.10 -6.54
C GLY A 207 18.64 -4.08 -5.75
N SER A 208 19.71 -3.48 -6.26
CA SER A 208 20.94 -3.34 -5.48
C SER A 208 20.92 -2.08 -4.59
N MET A 209 21.68 -2.11 -3.48
CA MET A 209 21.88 -0.87 -2.70
C MET A 209 22.70 0.13 -3.51
N GLN A 210 22.14 1.30 -3.72
CA GLN A 210 22.83 2.50 -4.22
C GLN A 210 23.02 3.54 -3.13
#